data_AF-A0A9P3UL05-F1
#
_entry.id   AF-A0A9P3UL05-F1
#
_cell.length_a   1.000
_cell.length_b   1.000
_cell.length_c   1.000
_cell.angle_alpha   90.00
_cell.angle_beta   90.00
_cell.angle_gamma   90.00
#
_symmetry.space_group_name_H-M   'P 1'
#
loop_
_entity.id
_entity.type
_entity.pdbx_description
1 polymer ?
#
loop_
_entity_poly.entity_id
_entity_poly.type
_entity_poly.pdbx_seq_one_letter_code
_entity_poly.pdbx_strand_id
1 'polypeptide(L)'
;MGLIQTESPYFQPSPPVPQPFNIDCAYNDPEFSETDTSAWALSVESSKDIIVFGAGLYSFFQNYSQACVNTRDCQRQIVDIDPDSVVHIYSLSTVASTFQISVDGTGIVNQSDNLNGFVSTVTLWSSFANSEDNAEVQLEIQDNL
;
A
#
# COMPACT_ATOMS: atom_id res chain seq x y z
N MET A 1 13.38 8.14 2.14
CA MET A 1 12.64 8.09 3.43
C MET A 1 13.00 6.80 4.16
N GLY A 2 13.03 6.74 5.50
CA GLY A 2 13.36 5.49 6.22
C GLY A 2 13.51 5.64 7.74
N LEU A 3 12.73 4.94 8.59
CA LEU A 3 11.47 4.27 8.28
C LEU A 3 10.31 5.28 8.27
N ILE A 4 9.34 5.09 7.37
CA ILE A 4 8.03 5.77 7.43
C ILE A 4 7.00 4.89 8.13
N GLN A 5 6.08 5.50 8.88
CA GLN A 5 5.00 4.78 9.56
C GLN A 5 3.67 5.51 9.35
N THR A 6 2.60 4.76 9.07
CA THR A 6 1.23 5.31 8.96
C THR A 6 0.18 4.38 9.57
N GLU A 7 -0.98 4.96 9.90
CA GLU A 7 -2.22 4.25 10.21
C GLU A 7 -3.41 4.87 9.48
N SER A 8 -4.27 4.03 8.90
CA SER A 8 -5.53 4.48 8.31
C SER A 8 -6.49 5.01 9.40
N PRO A 9 -7.27 6.08 9.14
CA PRO A 9 -8.26 6.60 10.08
C PRO A 9 -9.26 5.52 10.52
N TYR A 10 -9.44 5.34 11.83
CA TYR A 10 -10.16 4.18 12.37
C TYR A 10 -11.66 4.14 12.01
N PHE A 11 -12.23 5.28 11.62
CA PHE A 11 -13.63 5.37 11.19
C PHE A 11 -13.84 4.87 9.76
N GLN A 12 -12.81 4.85 8.91
CA GLN A 12 -12.94 4.37 7.53
C GLN A 12 -13.30 2.88 7.54
N PRO A 13 -14.19 2.43 6.62
CA PRO A 13 -14.68 3.11 5.43
C PRO A 13 -15.98 3.94 5.61
N SER A 14 -16.31 4.40 6.83
CA SER A 14 -17.54 5.18 7.08
C SER A 14 -17.26 6.55 7.72
N PRO A 15 -17.28 7.66 6.96
CA PRO A 15 -17.44 7.70 5.50
C PRO A 15 -16.18 7.20 4.76
N PRO A 16 -16.31 6.80 3.48
CA PRO A 16 -15.16 6.41 2.67
C PRO A 16 -14.39 7.64 2.19
N VAL A 17 -13.14 7.45 1.76
CA VAL A 17 -12.44 8.49 0.98
C VAL A 17 -13.25 8.89 -0.26
N PRO A 18 -13.19 10.15 -0.72
CA PRO A 18 -12.50 11.30 -0.10
C PRO A 18 -13.35 12.02 0.97
N GLN A 19 -14.55 11.53 1.28
CA GLN A 19 -15.47 12.23 2.17
C GLN A 19 -14.88 12.42 3.58
N PRO A 20 -15.12 13.58 4.23
CA PRO A 20 -16.04 14.65 3.83
C PRO A 20 -15.41 15.73 2.92
N PHE A 21 -14.18 15.53 2.46
CA PHE A 21 -13.49 16.47 1.58
C PHE A 21 -13.88 16.23 0.11
N ASN A 22 -13.66 17.25 -0.71
CA ASN A 22 -13.71 17.13 -2.15
C ASN A 22 -12.28 17.03 -2.68
N ILE A 23 -12.07 16.26 -3.74
CA ILE A 23 -10.80 16.20 -4.46
C ILE A 23 -10.48 17.61 -4.99
N ASP A 24 -9.28 18.09 -4.68
CA ASP A 24 -8.76 19.35 -5.20
C ASP A 24 -7.42 19.12 -5.93
N CYS A 25 -7.48 19.20 -7.26
CA CYS A 25 -6.31 19.02 -8.12
C CYS A 25 -5.21 20.06 -7.86
N ALA A 26 -5.51 21.20 -7.22
CA ALA A 26 -4.49 22.18 -6.85
C ALA A 26 -3.50 21.65 -5.81
N TYR A 27 -3.89 20.63 -5.02
CA TYR A 27 -3.03 19.95 -4.05
C TYR A 27 -2.51 18.60 -4.52
N ASN A 28 -2.84 18.20 -5.76
CA ASN A 28 -2.58 16.86 -6.28
C ASN A 28 -3.20 15.77 -5.39
N ASP A 29 -4.45 15.98 -4.94
CA ASP A 29 -5.19 14.93 -4.25
C ASP A 29 -5.24 13.68 -5.15
N PRO A 30 -4.98 12.49 -4.60
CA PRO A 30 -5.04 11.25 -5.37
C PRO A 30 -6.46 10.98 -5.86
N GLU A 31 -6.56 10.37 -7.03
CA GLU A 31 -7.83 9.84 -7.51
C GLU A 31 -8.18 8.56 -6.73
N PHE A 32 -9.47 8.37 -6.46
CA PHE A 32 -9.99 7.19 -5.78
C PHE A 32 -11.00 6.50 -6.69
N SER A 33 -10.84 5.21 -6.92
CA SER A 33 -11.85 4.42 -7.62
C SER A 33 -13.08 4.23 -6.73
N GLU A 34 -14.21 3.79 -7.32
CA GLU A 34 -15.41 3.43 -6.55
C GLU A 34 -15.16 2.31 -5.52
N THR A 35 -14.07 1.55 -5.70
CA THR A 35 -13.69 0.46 -4.78
C THR A 35 -12.74 0.89 -3.67
N ASP A 36 -12.17 2.09 -3.78
CA ASP A 36 -11.28 2.64 -2.76
C ASP A 36 -12.12 3.34 -1.69
N THR A 37 -11.98 2.86 -0.46
CA THR A 37 -12.81 3.29 0.67
C THR A 37 -11.98 3.74 1.87
N SER A 38 -10.66 3.65 1.78
CA SER A 38 -9.69 3.98 2.84
C SER A 38 -8.56 4.83 2.29
N ALA A 39 -7.89 5.58 3.17
CA ALA A 39 -6.78 6.43 2.79
C ALA A 39 -5.57 5.62 2.28
N TRP A 40 -4.87 6.17 1.29
CA TRP A 40 -3.54 5.71 0.93
C TRP A 40 -2.56 6.02 2.05
N ALA A 41 -1.72 5.04 2.42
CA ALA A 41 -0.58 5.28 3.29
C ALA A 41 0.55 6.00 2.52
N LEU A 42 0.70 5.65 1.25
CA LEU A 42 1.62 6.27 0.30
C LEU A 42 0.97 6.22 -1.08
N SER A 43 0.81 7.38 -1.71
CA SER A 43 0.49 7.51 -3.14
C SER A 43 1.64 8.26 -3.80
N VAL A 44 2.12 7.77 -4.94
CA VAL A 44 3.25 8.35 -5.67
C VAL A 44 2.84 8.57 -7.12
N GLU A 45 2.83 9.85 -7.52
CA GLU A 45 2.43 10.30 -8.84
C GLU A 45 3.60 11.02 -9.52
N SER A 46 3.88 10.68 -10.78
CA SER A 46 4.82 11.36 -11.68
C SER A 46 6.18 11.72 -11.04
N SER A 47 6.73 10.80 -10.24
CA SER A 47 7.89 11.05 -9.37
C SER A 47 9.06 10.10 -9.65
N LYS A 48 10.30 10.58 -9.49
CA LYS A 48 11.52 9.78 -9.74
C LYS A 48 12.48 9.88 -8.56
N ASP A 49 13.44 8.95 -8.53
CA ASP A 49 14.49 8.88 -7.52
C ASP A 49 13.96 8.78 -6.07
N ILE A 50 12.80 8.13 -5.90
CA ILE A 50 12.21 7.91 -4.58
C ILE A 50 12.74 6.60 -4.00
N ILE A 51 13.40 6.69 -2.84
CA ILE A 51 13.85 5.51 -2.08
C ILE A 51 13.17 5.51 -0.72
N VAL A 52 12.44 4.44 -0.41
CA VAL A 52 11.88 4.13 0.91
C VAL A 52 12.70 2.98 1.50
N PHE A 53 13.41 3.22 2.59
CA PHE A 53 14.24 2.25 3.27
C PHE A 53 13.63 1.92 4.64
N GLY A 54 12.67 1.01 4.62
CA GLY A 54 11.80 0.67 5.73
C GLY A 54 10.47 1.42 5.66
N ALA A 55 9.36 0.69 5.74
CA ALA A 55 8.02 1.23 5.88
C ALA A 55 7.14 0.33 6.76
N GLY A 56 6.38 0.94 7.67
CA GLY A 56 5.39 0.28 8.51
C GLY A 56 4.02 0.91 8.27
N LEU A 57 3.21 0.34 7.37
CA LEU A 57 1.97 0.96 6.90
C LEU A 57 0.78 0.11 7.35
N TYR A 58 -0.07 0.63 8.21
CA TYR A 58 -1.02 -0.21 8.93
C TYR A 58 -2.48 0.17 8.71
N SER A 59 -3.34 -0.84 8.62
CA SER A 59 -4.78 -0.67 8.74
C SER A 59 -5.33 -1.68 9.74
N PHE A 60 -5.94 -1.18 10.80
CA PHE A 60 -6.36 -2.00 11.95
C PHE A 60 -7.87 -2.09 12.12
N PHE A 61 -8.63 -1.25 11.40
CA PHE A 61 -10.03 -1.05 11.69
C PHE A 61 -10.85 -0.96 10.40
N GLN A 62 -12.09 -1.41 10.51
CA GLN A 62 -13.20 -0.99 9.66
C GLN A 62 -14.30 -0.45 10.57
N ASN A 63 -14.55 0.86 10.52
CA ASN A 63 -15.53 1.52 11.39
C ASN A 63 -15.34 1.15 12.88
N TYR A 64 -14.13 1.36 13.39
CA TYR A 64 -13.69 1.05 14.75
C TYR A 64 -13.72 -0.43 15.17
N SER A 65 -14.08 -1.35 14.28
CA SER A 65 -14.00 -2.80 14.52
C SER A 65 -12.67 -3.37 14.03
N GLN A 66 -12.03 -4.21 14.86
CA GLN A 66 -10.78 -4.91 14.51
C GLN A 66 -11.01 -6.33 13.96
N ALA A 67 -12.26 -6.73 13.68
CA ALA A 67 -12.57 -8.07 13.18
C ALA A 67 -11.77 -8.42 11.91
N CYS A 68 -11.55 -7.42 11.05
CA CYS A 68 -10.80 -7.52 9.79
C CYS A 68 -9.30 -7.83 9.96
N VAL A 69 -8.72 -7.62 11.16
CA VAL A 69 -7.29 -7.90 11.40
C VAL A 69 -7.01 -9.40 11.30
N ASN A 70 -7.94 -10.23 11.78
CA ASN A 70 -7.80 -11.69 11.74
C ASN A 70 -7.92 -12.25 10.32
N THR A 71 -8.72 -11.61 9.48
CA THR A 71 -8.91 -11.94 8.06
C THR A 71 -7.93 -11.19 7.15
N ARG A 72 -7.16 -10.25 7.70
CA ARG A 72 -6.13 -9.42 7.04
C ARG A 72 -6.67 -8.60 5.86
N ASP A 73 -7.89 -8.09 5.99
CA ASP A 73 -8.64 -7.40 4.94
C ASP A 73 -9.32 -6.11 5.44
N CYS A 74 -8.69 -5.40 6.39
CA CYS A 74 -9.20 -4.12 6.90
C CYS A 74 -9.29 -3.06 5.82
N GLN A 75 -8.37 -3.06 4.86
CA GLN A 75 -8.49 -2.27 3.64
C GLN A 75 -8.00 -3.06 2.43
N ARG A 76 -8.47 -2.65 1.24
CA ARG A 76 -8.14 -3.35 0.01
C ARG A 76 -6.70 -3.10 -0.43
N GLN A 77 -6.25 -1.84 -0.40
CA GLN A 77 -4.96 -1.38 -0.95
C GLN A 77 -4.36 -0.34 0.01
N ILE A 78 -3.03 -0.16 0.01
CA ILE A 78 -2.34 0.73 0.98
C ILE A 78 -1.23 1.60 0.39
N VAL A 79 -0.48 1.08 -0.60
CA VAL A 79 0.47 1.86 -1.40
C VAL A 79 -0.02 1.85 -2.84
N ASP A 80 -0.07 3.01 -3.48
CA ASP A 80 -0.36 3.14 -4.91
C ASP A 80 0.73 3.98 -5.60
N ILE A 81 1.12 3.55 -6.80
CA ILE A 81 2.22 4.16 -7.55
C ILE A 81 1.80 4.22 -9.02
N ASP A 82 1.88 5.40 -9.65
CA ASP A 82 1.57 5.53 -11.07
C ASP A 82 2.62 4.83 -11.96
N PRO A 83 2.27 4.45 -13.20
CA PRO A 83 3.20 3.75 -14.09
C PRO A 83 4.45 4.55 -14.49
N ASP A 84 4.40 5.87 -14.35
CA ASP A 84 5.47 6.78 -14.74
C ASP A 84 6.47 7.06 -13.60
N SER A 85 6.19 6.59 -12.37
CA SER A 85 7.06 6.77 -11.21
C SER A 85 8.16 5.72 -11.08
N VAL A 86 9.34 6.16 -10.61
CA VAL A 86 10.49 5.30 -10.26
C VAL A 86 10.70 5.33 -8.75
N VAL A 87 10.34 4.24 -8.10
CA VAL A 87 10.33 4.09 -6.63
C VAL A 87 10.99 2.77 -6.25
N HIS A 88 11.88 2.82 -5.25
CA HIS A 88 12.45 1.64 -4.62
C HIS A 88 12.01 1.56 -3.17
N ILE A 89 11.37 0.46 -2.78
CA ILE A 89 10.88 0.24 -1.42
C ILE A 89 11.56 -0.98 -0.84
N TYR A 90 12.37 -0.78 0.20
CA TYR A 90 13.01 -1.83 0.97
C TYR A 90 12.24 -2.02 2.28
N SER A 91 12.03 -3.26 2.70
CA SER A 91 11.41 -3.64 3.98
C SER A 91 10.08 -2.92 4.20
N LEU A 92 9.11 -3.16 3.31
CA LEU A 92 7.73 -2.71 3.46
C LEU A 92 6.96 -3.72 4.29
N SER A 93 6.62 -3.35 5.52
CA SER A 93 5.73 -4.11 6.38
C SER A 93 4.34 -3.48 6.41
N THR A 94 3.31 -4.27 6.13
CA THR A 94 1.91 -3.83 6.19
C THR A 94 1.08 -4.64 7.19
N VAL A 95 -0.03 -4.06 7.66
CA VAL A 95 -1.04 -4.81 8.42
C VAL A 95 -2.39 -4.73 7.73
N ALA A 96 -3.01 -5.91 7.57
CA ALA A 96 -4.39 -6.13 7.12
C ALA A 96 -4.82 -5.28 5.90
N SER A 97 -3.90 -5.12 4.95
CA SER A 97 -4.19 -4.57 3.63
C SER A 97 -4.10 -5.71 2.62
N THR A 98 -5.16 -6.00 1.88
CA THR A 98 -5.17 -7.16 0.96
C THR A 98 -4.03 -7.07 -0.07
N PHE A 99 -3.83 -5.89 -0.64
CA PHE A 99 -2.70 -5.58 -1.50
C PHE A 99 -1.75 -4.62 -0.79
N GLN A 100 -0.49 -5.03 -0.66
CA GLN A 100 0.56 -4.22 -0.04
C GLN A 100 1.05 -3.12 -0.99
N ILE A 101 1.07 -3.42 -2.28
CA ILE A 101 1.45 -2.50 -3.35
C ILE A 101 0.46 -2.64 -4.50
N SER A 102 0.03 -1.50 -5.01
CA SER A 102 -0.78 -1.32 -6.21
C SER A 102 -0.04 -0.44 -7.21
N VAL A 103 -0.33 -0.64 -8.49
CA VAL A 103 0.10 0.23 -9.58
C VAL A 103 -1.14 0.66 -10.34
N ASP A 104 -1.34 1.98 -10.49
CA ASP A 104 -2.51 2.58 -11.13
C ASP A 104 -3.83 2.02 -10.57
N GLY A 105 -3.96 2.02 -9.24
CA GLY A 105 -5.13 1.50 -8.51
C GLY A 105 -5.32 -0.02 -8.61
N THR A 106 -4.41 -0.75 -9.25
CA THR A 106 -4.47 -2.21 -9.42
C THR A 106 -3.49 -2.91 -8.48
N GLY A 107 -4.01 -3.67 -7.52
CA GLY A 107 -3.21 -4.45 -6.59
C GLY A 107 -2.33 -5.49 -7.29
N ILE A 108 -1.02 -5.41 -7.08
CA ILE A 108 -0.01 -6.30 -7.69
C ILE A 108 0.69 -7.21 -6.67
N VAL A 109 0.90 -6.76 -5.43
CA VAL A 109 1.55 -7.56 -4.39
C VAL A 109 0.52 -7.91 -3.32
N ASN A 110 0.09 -9.17 -3.29
CA ASN A 110 -0.86 -9.65 -2.28
C ASN A 110 -0.15 -9.88 -0.94
N GLN A 111 -0.80 -9.51 0.16
CA GLN A 111 -0.27 -9.75 1.50
C GLN A 111 -0.13 -11.25 1.83
N SER A 112 -0.93 -12.11 1.21
CA SER A 112 -0.89 -13.57 1.43
C SER A 112 0.47 -14.20 1.11
N ASP A 113 1.21 -13.58 0.20
CA ASP A 113 2.47 -14.12 -0.33
C ASP A 113 3.66 -13.68 0.53
N ASN A 114 3.41 -12.84 1.55
CA ASN A 114 4.43 -12.12 2.29
C ASN A 114 4.19 -12.17 3.81
N LEU A 115 3.46 -13.17 4.33
CA LEU A 115 3.13 -13.25 5.76
C LEU A 115 4.40 -13.30 6.63
N ASN A 116 4.50 -12.41 7.62
CA ASN A 116 5.64 -12.32 8.52
C ASN A 116 5.20 -12.05 9.96
N GLY A 117 4.62 -13.07 10.60
CA GLY A 117 4.04 -12.95 11.94
C GLY A 117 2.80 -12.06 11.93
N PHE A 118 2.80 -10.97 12.70
CA PHE A 118 1.66 -10.06 12.76
C PHE A 118 1.49 -9.25 11.47
N VAL A 119 2.59 -8.83 10.86
CA VAL A 119 2.60 -8.04 9.61
C VAL A 119 2.72 -8.97 8.40
N SER A 120 2.57 -8.40 7.21
CA SER A 120 3.08 -8.97 5.95
C SER A 120 4.24 -8.09 5.49
N THR A 121 5.32 -8.65 4.94
CA THR A 121 6.55 -7.90 4.62
C THR A 121 7.12 -8.21 3.24
N VAL A 122 7.22 -7.19 2.41
CA VAL A 122 7.98 -7.21 1.16
C VAL A 122 9.41 -6.74 1.44
N THR A 123 10.41 -7.57 1.15
CA THR A 123 11.82 -7.23 1.41
C THR A 123 12.31 -6.14 0.46
N LEU A 124 11.95 -6.22 -0.82
CA LEU A 124 12.28 -5.25 -1.85
C LEU A 124 11.18 -5.22 -2.91
N TRP A 125 10.76 -4.02 -3.30
CA TRP A 125 10.00 -3.78 -4.52
C TRP A 125 10.60 -2.60 -5.26
N SER A 126 10.54 -2.60 -6.59
CA SER A 126 11.05 -1.54 -7.44
C SER A 126 10.16 -1.35 -8.65
N SER A 127 9.82 -0.10 -8.98
CA SER A 127 9.22 0.24 -10.27
C SER A 127 10.28 0.68 -11.28
N PHE A 128 9.96 0.49 -12.55
CA PHE A 128 10.72 1.02 -13.68
C PHE A 128 9.74 1.78 -14.57
N ALA A 129 10.08 3.01 -14.94
CA ALA A 129 9.23 3.82 -15.83
C ALA A 129 9.14 3.15 -17.21
N ASN A 130 7.93 2.77 -17.63
CA ASN A 130 7.59 2.21 -18.95
C ASN A 130 8.68 1.33 -19.60
N SER A 131 9.01 0.21 -18.95
CA SER A 131 9.50 -0.98 -19.65
C SER A 131 8.52 -2.12 -19.36
N GLU A 132 8.14 -2.86 -20.40
CA GLU A 132 7.14 -3.94 -20.43
C GLU A 132 7.45 -5.16 -19.49
N ASP A 133 8.33 -5.00 -18.51
CA ASP A 133 8.89 -6.04 -17.63
C ASP A 133 8.83 -5.59 -16.15
N ASN A 134 7.64 -5.33 -15.61
CA ASN A 134 7.44 -5.21 -14.17
C ASN A 134 7.45 -6.61 -13.53
N ALA A 135 8.61 -7.25 -13.53
CA ALA A 135 8.81 -8.54 -12.89
C ALA A 135 8.95 -8.35 -11.38
N GLU A 136 8.07 -8.98 -10.62
CA GLU A 136 8.34 -9.27 -9.21
C GLU A 136 9.66 -10.05 -9.12
N VAL A 137 10.68 -9.47 -8.49
CA VAL A 137 11.78 -10.25 -7.94
C VAL A 137 11.36 -10.66 -6.53
N GLN A 138 10.48 -11.66 -6.45
CA GLN A 138 10.27 -12.42 -5.22
C GLN A 138 11.58 -13.18 -4.94
N LEU A 139 12.44 -12.63 -4.08
CA LEU A 139 13.46 -13.45 -3.43
C LEU A 139 12.73 -14.32 -2.41
N GLU A 140 12.22 -15.47 -2.86
CA GLU A 140 11.83 -16.56 -1.98
C GLU A 140 13.06 -16.99 -1.16
N ILE A 141 13.22 -16.42 0.04
CA ILE A 141 13.96 -17.10 1.08
C ILE A 141 13.00 -18.19 1.55
N GLN A 142 13.12 -19.38 0.97
CA GLN A 142 12.53 -20.58 1.54
C GLN A 142 13.20 -20.80 2.90
N ASP A 143 12.59 -20.25 3.96
CA ASP A 143 12.91 -20.60 5.33
C ASP A 143 12.41 -22.04 5.56
N ASN A 144 13.27 -22.97 5.18
CA ASN A 144 13.15 -24.38 5.48
C ASN A 144 13.61 -24.59 6.94
N LEU A 145 12.68 -24.47 7.88
CA LEU A 145 12.80 -24.97 9.26
C LEU A 145 11.53 -25.70 9.68
#